data_AF-A0A7J2LW42-F1
#
_entry.id   AF-A0A7J2LW42-F1
#
_cell.length_a   1.000
_cell.length_b   1.000
_cell.length_c   1.000
_cell.angle_alpha   90.00
_cell.angle_beta   90.00
_cell.angle_gamma   90.00
#
_symmetry.space_group_name_H-M   'P 1'
#
loop_
_entity.id
_entity.type
_entity.pdbx_description
1 polymer ?
#
loop_
_entity_poly.entity_id
_entity_poly.type
_entity_poly.pdbx_seq_one_letter_code
_entity_poly.pdbx_strand_id
1 'polypeptide(L)'
;RNLAEASSIRGAFKYGRTCPLKDLPRIDLVIVGSVAVSKDGIRIGKGGGYSEIEYGILRELNLIEEGTPVFTSIHDLQLIDEAPIEEHDLTVDLISTPRRIIRIRRVHPQPKGIFWRKLSEKRLHEMPILLELKRILQERG
;
A
#
# COMPACT_ATOMS: atom_id res chain seq x y z
N ARG A 1 -16.33 -21.78 7.24
CA ARG A 1 -15.36 -21.30 6.22
C ARG A 1 -13.98 -21.26 6.88
N ASN A 2 -12.95 -21.87 6.30
CA ASN A 2 -11.59 -21.81 6.85
C ASN A 2 -10.94 -20.47 6.45
N LEU A 3 -11.14 -19.44 7.28
CA LEU A 3 -10.65 -18.09 7.01
C LEU A 3 -9.13 -18.01 7.00
N ALA A 4 -8.44 -18.83 7.81
CA ALA A 4 -6.98 -18.88 7.87
C ALA A 4 -6.36 -19.41 6.57
N GLU A 5 -6.98 -20.45 5.97
CA GLU A 5 -6.57 -20.92 4.65
C GLU A 5 -6.79 -19.83 3.59
N ALA A 6 -7.96 -19.18 3.60
CA ALA A 6 -8.33 -18.16 2.63
C ALA A 6 -7.42 -16.92 2.67
N SER A 7 -6.89 -16.55 3.84
CA SER A 7 -5.97 -15.41 4.00
C SER A 7 -4.51 -15.71 3.62
N SER A 8 -4.18 -16.95 3.22
CA SER A 8 -2.85 -17.28 2.70
C SER A 8 -2.72 -16.90 1.22
N ILE A 9 -1.49 -16.72 0.70
CA ILE A 9 -1.25 -16.45 -0.72
C ILE A 9 -1.91 -17.54 -1.59
N ARG A 10 -1.69 -18.81 -1.25
CA ARG A 10 -2.28 -19.95 -1.98
C ARG A 10 -3.81 -19.95 -1.89
N GLY A 11 -4.37 -19.62 -0.72
CA GLY A 11 -5.80 -19.48 -0.52
C GLY A 11 -6.41 -18.36 -1.34
N ALA A 12 -5.73 -17.21 -1.41
CA ALA A 12 -6.17 -16.08 -2.23
C ALA A 12 -6.29 -16.46 -3.71
N PHE A 13 -5.35 -17.23 -4.26
CA PHE A 13 -5.45 -17.73 -5.64
C PHE A 13 -6.52 -18.82 -5.83
N LYS A 14 -6.86 -19.57 -4.79
CA LYS A 14 -7.86 -20.65 -4.86
C LYS A 14 -9.29 -20.13 -4.70
N TYR A 15 -9.51 -19.20 -3.78
CA TYR A 15 -10.84 -18.72 -3.39
C TYR A 15 -11.16 -17.31 -3.89
N GLY A 16 -10.12 -16.53 -4.23
CA GLY A 16 -10.27 -15.19 -4.79
C GLY A 16 -10.73 -15.20 -6.25
N ARG A 17 -11.19 -14.04 -6.71
CA ARG A 17 -11.48 -13.78 -8.12
C ARG A 17 -10.52 -12.72 -8.60
N THR A 18 -9.92 -12.94 -9.77
CA THR A 18 -9.12 -11.91 -10.43
C THR A 18 -10.03 -10.74 -10.79
N CYS A 19 -9.57 -9.53 -10.49
CA CYS A 19 -10.31 -8.30 -10.71
C CYS A 19 -9.44 -7.36 -11.56
N PRO A 20 -9.86 -6.99 -12.78
CA PRO A 20 -9.12 -6.02 -13.58
C PRO A 20 -9.22 -4.63 -12.97
N LEU A 21 -8.28 -3.74 -13.29
CA LEU A 21 -8.19 -2.40 -12.68
C LEU A 21 -9.49 -1.60 -12.81
N LYS A 22 -10.17 -1.73 -13.95
CA LYS A 22 -11.44 -1.05 -14.24
C LYS A 22 -12.62 -1.49 -13.36
N ASP A 23 -12.56 -2.69 -12.79
CA ASP A 23 -13.65 -3.28 -11.99
C ASP A 23 -13.31 -3.28 -10.49
N LEU A 24 -12.15 -2.71 -10.10
CA LEU A 24 -11.76 -2.62 -8.70
C LEU A 24 -12.76 -1.74 -7.93
N PRO A 25 -13.25 -2.20 -6.76
CA PRO A 25 -14.14 -1.41 -5.93
C PRO A 25 -13.37 -0.27 -5.23
N ARG A 26 -14.11 0.71 -4.71
CA ARG A 26 -13.57 1.67 -3.75
C ARG A 26 -13.03 0.92 -2.52
N ILE A 27 -11.90 1.38 -1.99
CA ILE A 27 -11.24 0.77 -0.84
C ILE A 27 -11.38 1.70 0.37
N ASP A 28 -11.98 1.18 1.43
CA ASP A 28 -12.21 1.94 2.67
C ASP A 28 -11.05 1.79 3.68
N LEU A 29 -10.16 0.81 3.50
CA LEU A 29 -9.03 0.53 4.39
C LEU A 29 -7.89 -0.16 3.64
N VAL A 30 -6.66 0.31 3.85
CA VAL A 30 -5.43 -0.34 3.40
C VAL A 30 -4.74 -0.98 4.60
N ILE A 31 -4.41 -2.27 4.53
CA ILE A 31 -3.57 -2.95 5.52
C ILE A 31 -2.25 -3.30 4.85
N VAL A 32 -1.15 -2.73 5.35
CA VAL A 32 0.17 -2.88 4.75
C VAL A 32 1.14 -3.55 5.72
N GLY A 33 1.97 -4.45 5.18
CA GLY A 33 3.07 -5.07 5.91
C GLY A 33 4.26 -4.12 6.09
N SER A 34 4.97 -4.26 7.21
CA SER A 34 6.09 -3.38 7.56
C SER A 34 7.26 -4.20 8.11
N VAL A 35 8.49 -3.78 7.78
CA VAL A 35 9.72 -4.27 8.43
C VAL A 35 9.91 -3.56 9.76
N ALA A 36 9.71 -2.24 9.79
CA ALA A 36 9.70 -1.43 10.99
C ALA A 36 8.76 -0.23 10.80
N VAL A 37 8.34 0.39 11.90
CA VAL A 37 7.53 1.61 11.88
C VAL A 37 8.01 2.52 13.00
N SER A 38 8.19 3.80 12.71
CA SER A 38 8.53 4.81 13.72
C SER A 38 7.32 5.18 14.57
N LYS A 39 7.56 5.82 15.73
CA LYS A 39 6.49 6.28 16.64
C LYS A 39 5.58 7.34 16.03
N ASP A 40 6.02 8.05 14.99
CA ASP A 40 5.26 9.04 14.22
C ASP A 40 4.65 8.47 12.92
N GLY A 41 4.72 7.16 12.70
CA GLY A 41 4.00 6.46 11.64
C GLY A 41 4.72 6.37 10.30
N ILE A 42 6.02 6.70 10.24
CA ILE A 42 6.85 6.44 9.05
C ILE A 42 7.11 4.94 8.97
N ARG A 43 6.85 4.37 7.79
CA ARG A 43 6.90 2.93 7.55
C ARG A 43 8.14 2.56 6.75
N ILE A 44 8.87 1.56 7.23
CA ILE A 44 9.94 0.92 6.47
C ILE A 44 9.41 -0.37 5.86
N GLY A 45 9.30 -0.39 4.53
CA GLY A 45 9.00 -1.59 3.76
C GLY A 45 10.23 -2.47 3.51
N LYS A 46 10.06 -3.53 2.71
CA LYS A 46 11.16 -4.41 2.28
C LYS A 46 12.12 -3.75 1.26
N GLY A 47 11.79 -2.55 0.78
CA GLY A 47 12.58 -1.83 -0.24
C GLY A 47 12.21 -2.13 -1.70
N GLY A 48 11.21 -2.99 -1.95
CA GLY A 48 10.75 -3.28 -3.31
C GLY A 48 9.88 -2.18 -3.94
N GLY A 49 9.29 -1.31 -3.14
CA GLY A 49 8.38 -0.24 -3.59
C GLY A 49 7.01 -0.72 -4.09
N TYR A 50 6.67 -2.01 -3.90
CA TYR A 50 5.41 -2.57 -4.39
C TYR A 50 4.19 -1.95 -3.70
N SER A 51 4.22 -1.75 -2.38
CA SER A 51 3.09 -1.17 -1.64
C SER A 51 2.84 0.29 -2.04
N GLU A 52 3.89 1.06 -2.28
CA GLU A 52 3.81 2.43 -2.81
C GLU A 52 3.18 2.44 -4.21
N ILE A 53 3.58 1.49 -5.06
CA ILE A 53 3.01 1.34 -6.40
C ILE A 53 1.53 0.93 -6.33
N GLU A 54 1.16 -0.07 -5.53
CA GLU A 54 -0.22 -0.51 -5.36
C GLU A 54 -1.12 0.61 -4.83
N TYR A 55 -0.64 1.34 -3.81
CA TYR A 55 -1.34 2.52 -3.30
C TYR A 55 -1.47 3.60 -4.39
N GLY A 56 -0.38 3.88 -5.12
CA GLY A 56 -0.38 4.82 -6.24
C GLY A 56 -1.38 4.46 -7.33
N ILE A 57 -1.47 3.19 -7.73
CA ILE A 57 -2.48 2.71 -8.70
C ILE A 57 -3.90 3.05 -8.21
N LEU A 58 -4.20 2.76 -6.95
CA LEU A 58 -5.52 3.05 -6.38
C LEU A 58 -5.81 4.56 -6.29
N ARG A 59 -4.80 5.41 -6.01
CA ARG A 59 -4.92 6.88 -6.03
C ARG A 59 -5.21 7.40 -7.44
N GLU A 60 -4.46 6.94 -8.45
CA GLU A 60 -4.63 7.32 -9.86
C GLU A 60 -6.02 6.93 -10.39
N LEU A 61 -6.56 5.82 -9.91
CA LEU A 61 -7.90 5.35 -10.28
C LEU A 61 -9.03 6.03 -9.48
N ASN A 62 -8.70 6.91 -8.52
CA ASN A 62 -9.64 7.53 -7.57
C ASN A 62 -10.42 6.51 -6.70
N LEU A 63 -9.82 5.35 -6.43
CA LEU A 63 -10.42 4.30 -5.58
C LEU A 63 -10.09 4.48 -4.10
N ILE A 64 -9.10 5.32 -3.79
CA ILE A 64 -8.75 5.78 -2.44
C ILE A 64 -8.41 7.27 -2.47
N GLU A 65 -8.53 7.91 -1.30
CA GLU A 65 -8.26 9.33 -1.10
C GLU A 65 -7.21 9.54 0.00
N GLU A 66 -6.75 10.79 0.19
CA GLU A 66 -5.81 11.13 1.27
C GLU A 66 -6.32 10.61 2.61
N GLY A 67 -7.62 10.77 2.88
CA GLY A 67 -8.25 10.32 4.13
C GLY A 67 -8.41 8.81 4.29
N THR A 68 -8.13 7.98 3.26
CA THR A 68 -8.25 6.53 3.38
C THR A 68 -7.28 6.01 4.44
N PRO A 69 -7.75 5.33 5.51
CA PRO A 69 -6.89 4.83 6.56
C PRO A 69 -5.89 3.77 6.07
N VAL A 70 -4.65 3.86 6.55
CA VAL A 70 -3.58 2.91 6.28
C VAL A 70 -3.10 2.32 7.60
N PHE A 71 -3.38 1.03 7.81
CA PHE A 71 -3.05 0.33 9.05
C PHE A 71 -1.94 -0.67 8.82
N THR A 72 -1.24 -1.00 9.90
CA THR A 72 -0.24 -2.06 9.91
C THR A 72 -0.32 -2.87 11.19
N SER A 73 0.15 -4.12 11.10
CA SER A 73 0.37 -4.99 12.25
C SER A 73 1.84 -5.37 12.31
N ILE A 74 2.48 -5.13 13.46
CA ILE A 74 3.89 -5.43 13.68
C ILE A 74 4.11 -6.02 15.07
N HIS A 75 5.24 -6.67 15.29
CA HIS A 75 5.69 -7.01 16.63
C HIS A 75 6.21 -5.76 17.36
N ASP A 76 6.13 -5.70 18.69
CA ASP A 76 6.58 -4.53 19.48
C ASP A 76 8.06 -4.17 19.24
N LEU A 77 8.90 -5.12 18.84
CA LEU A 77 10.32 -4.91 18.51
C LEU A 77 10.54 -4.18 17.17
N GLN A 78 9.52 -4.14 16.31
CA GLN A 78 9.57 -3.44 15.02
C GLN A 78 9.14 -1.97 15.17
N LEU A 79 8.73 -1.54 16.37
CA LEU A 79 8.46 -0.14 16.67
C LEU A 79 9.78 0.56 17.04
N ILE A 80 10.18 1.52 16.21
CA ILE A 80 11.43 2.27 16.37
C ILE A 80 11.16 3.74 16.69
N ASP A 81 12.18 4.49 17.11
CA ASP A 81 12.01 5.89 17.47
C ASP A 81 11.74 6.78 16.25
N GLU A 82 12.56 6.64 15.21
CA GLU A 82 12.52 7.46 14.00
C GLU A 82 12.85 6.63 12.76
N ALA A 83 12.46 7.12 11.58
CA ALA A 83 12.76 6.52 10.29
C ALA A 83 12.92 7.61 9.21
N PRO A 84 13.75 7.38 8.18
CA PRO A 84 13.78 8.26 7.01
C PRO A 84 12.48 8.14 6.21
N ILE A 85 12.12 9.22 5.52
CA ILE A 85 10.94 9.28 4.65
C ILE A 85 11.27 9.98 3.33
N GLU A 86 10.77 9.42 2.24
CA GLU A 86 10.73 10.03 0.92
C GLU A 86 9.30 10.40 0.51
N GLU A 87 9.17 11.28 -0.49
CA GLU A 87 7.89 11.74 -1.04
C GLU A 87 6.93 10.64 -1.49
N HIS A 88 7.45 9.46 -1.80
CA HIS A 88 6.71 8.35 -2.36
C HIS A 88 6.35 7.30 -1.31
N ASP A 89 6.87 7.42 -0.09
CA ASP A 89 6.67 6.44 0.97
C ASP A 89 5.26 6.52 1.56
N LEU A 90 4.66 5.36 1.73
CA LEU A 90 3.37 5.22 2.40
C LEU A 90 3.54 5.30 3.92
N THR A 91 2.79 6.17 4.58
CA THR A 91 2.75 6.28 6.06
C THR A 91 1.54 5.57 6.65
N VAL A 92 1.56 5.29 7.96
CA VAL A 92 0.48 4.57 8.65
C VAL A 92 -0.22 5.42 9.69
N ASP A 93 -1.52 5.20 9.84
CA ASP A 93 -2.40 5.87 10.80
C ASP A 93 -2.62 5.06 12.06
N LEU A 94 -2.36 3.75 12.01
CA LEU A 94 -2.54 2.85 13.14
C LEU A 94 -1.51 1.72 13.09
N ILE A 95 -0.90 1.49 14.25
CA ILE A 95 0.01 0.39 14.49
C ILE A 95 -0.65 -0.55 15.50
N SER A 96 -0.93 -1.77 15.06
CA SER A 96 -1.41 -2.85 15.93
C SER A 96 -0.24 -3.74 16.33
N THR A 97 0.01 -3.88 17.63
CA THR A 97 0.98 -4.83 18.19
C THR A 97 0.26 -5.85 19.08
N PRO A 98 0.89 -6.98 19.41
CA PRO A 98 0.33 -7.94 20.38
C PRO A 98 -0.02 -7.31 21.74
N ARG A 99 0.64 -6.20 22.12
CA ARG A 99 0.45 -5.55 23.43
C ARG A 99 -0.51 -4.37 23.39
N ARG A 100 -0.63 -3.66 22.27
CA ARG A 100 -1.41 -2.41 22.20
C ARG A 100 -1.70 -1.97 20.77
N ILE A 101 -2.65 -1.05 20.67
CA ILE A 101 -2.95 -0.30 19.46
C ILE A 101 -2.47 1.14 19.65
N ILE A 102 -1.70 1.65 18.69
CA ILE A 102 -1.20 3.01 18.66
C ILE A 102 -1.86 3.72 17.48
N ARG A 103 -2.61 4.79 17.75
CA ARG A 103 -3.18 5.66 16.70
C ARG A 103 -2.22 6.80 16.44
N ILE A 104 -1.89 7.02 15.18
CA ILE A 104 -0.99 8.07 14.73
C ILE A 104 -1.84 9.22 14.22
N ARG A 105 -1.55 10.43 14.73
CA ARG A 105 -2.05 11.65 14.09
C ARG A 105 -1.11 11.95 12.94
N ARG A 106 -1.57 11.73 11.71
CA ARG A 106 -0.75 11.89 10.52
C ARG A 106 -0.18 13.31 10.42
N VAL A 107 1.14 13.39 10.26
CA VAL A 107 1.90 14.65 10.02
C VAL A 107 2.49 14.70 8.62
N HIS A 108 2.69 13.55 7.98
CA HIS A 108 3.20 13.42 6.61
C HIS A 108 2.06 13.11 5.63
N PRO A 109 2.04 13.70 4.43
CA PRO A 109 1.01 13.39 3.43
C PRO A 109 1.20 11.97 2.89
N GLN A 110 0.11 11.37 2.39
CA GLN A 110 0.22 10.14 1.62
C GLN A 110 0.69 10.41 0.18
N PRO A 111 1.24 9.39 -0.51
CA PRO A 111 1.53 9.46 -1.94
C PRO A 111 0.30 9.89 -2.74
N LYS A 112 0.44 10.88 -3.62
CA LYS A 112 -0.70 11.38 -4.43
C LYS A 112 -1.09 10.47 -5.59
N GLY A 113 -0.23 9.53 -5.96
CA GLY A 113 -0.36 8.73 -7.17
C GLY A 113 0.95 7.99 -7.47
N ILE A 114 1.14 7.59 -8.72
CA ILE A 114 2.37 6.95 -9.16
C ILE A 114 3.43 8.01 -9.44
N PHE A 115 4.60 7.83 -8.84
CA PHE A 115 5.78 8.64 -9.13
C PHE A 115 6.46 8.12 -10.40
N TRP A 116 5.84 8.35 -11.57
CA TRP A 116 6.29 7.82 -12.87
C TRP A 116 7.77 8.11 -13.17
N ARG A 117 8.28 9.27 -12.74
CA ARG A 117 9.70 9.66 -12.88
C ARG A 117 10.69 8.77 -12.11
N LYS A 118 10.23 8.07 -11.06
CA LYS A 118 11.05 7.14 -10.25
C LYS A 118 11.01 5.70 -10.79
N LEU A 119 10.21 5.43 -11.81
CA LEU A 119 10.10 4.09 -12.42
C LEU A 119 11.07 3.94 -13.59
N SER A 120 11.92 2.93 -13.53
CA SER A 120 12.77 2.54 -14.65
C SER A 120 11.99 1.77 -15.71
N GLU A 121 12.49 1.75 -16.95
CA GLU A 121 11.91 0.92 -18.01
C GLU A 121 11.86 -0.55 -17.62
N LYS A 122 12.91 -1.05 -16.96
CA LYS A 122 12.94 -2.42 -16.44
C LYS A 122 11.76 -2.70 -15.50
N ARG A 123 11.48 -1.79 -14.56
CA ARG A 123 10.35 -1.91 -13.62
C ARG A 123 9.00 -1.92 -14.34
N LEU A 124 8.85 -1.10 -15.39
CA LEU A 124 7.62 -1.09 -16.21
C LEU A 124 7.42 -2.42 -16.95
N HIS A 125 8.49 -3.04 -17.45
CA HIS A 125 8.41 -4.35 -18.09
C HIS A 125 8.10 -5.48 -17.08
N GLU A 126 8.68 -5.41 -15.88
CA GLU A 126 8.41 -6.37 -14.80
C GLU A 126 7.00 -6.27 -14.22
N MET A 127 6.33 -5.12 -14.41
CA MET A 127 4.99 -4.85 -13.89
C MET A 127 4.01 -4.40 -15.00
N PRO A 128 3.52 -5.33 -15.85
CA PRO A 128 2.62 -5.00 -16.96
C PRO A 128 1.36 -4.23 -16.56
N ILE A 129 0.92 -4.37 -15.31
CA ILE A 129 -0.21 -3.64 -14.74
C ILE A 129 -0.05 -2.12 -14.81
N LEU A 130 1.20 -1.62 -14.80
CA LEU A 130 1.50 -0.20 -14.95
C LEU A 130 1.29 0.30 -16.39
N LEU A 131 1.51 -0.56 -17.38
CA LEU A 131 1.20 -0.25 -18.78
C LEU A 131 -0.32 -0.23 -19.00
N GLU A 132 -1.05 -1.16 -18.38
CA GLU A 132 -2.52 -1.14 -18.36
C GLU A 132 -3.05 0.15 -17.72
N LEU A 133 -2.54 0.52 -16.54
CA LEU A 133 -2.91 1.77 -15.88
C LEU A 133 -2.64 2.98 -16.77
N LYS A 134 -1.46 3.07 -17.40
CA LYS A 134 -1.11 4.18 -18.29
C LYS A 134 -2.12 4.33 -19.43
N ARG A 135 -2.55 3.22 -20.04
CA ARG A 135 -3.58 3.21 -21.08
C ARG A 135 -4.93 3.71 -20.55
N ILE A 136 -5.36 3.25 -19.37
CA ILE A 136 -6.62 3.70 -18.74
C ILE A 136 -6.58 5.22 -18.47
N LEU A 137 -5.46 5.74 -17.99
CA LEU A 137 -5.31 7.18 -17.71
C LEU A 137 -5.32 8.02 -19.00
N GLN A 138 -4.76 7.49 -20.10
CA GLN A 138 -4.80 8.15 -21.41
C GLN A 138 -6.21 8.15 -22.01
N GLU A 139 -7.01 7.11 -21.79
CA GLU A 139 -8.40 7.03 -22.25
C GLU A 139 -9.35 7.97 -21.45
N ARG A 140 -8.93 8.41 -20.25
CA ARG A 140 -9.70 9.32 -19.38
C ARG A 140 -9.42 10.81 -19.62
N GLY A 141 -8.30 11.15 -20.26
CA GLY A 141 -7.90 12.52 -20.58
C GLY A 141 -8.33 12.93 -21.97
#